data_AF-A0A503X539-F1
#
_entry.id   AF-A0A503X539-F1
#
_cell.length_a   1.000
_cell.length_b   1.000
_cell.length_c   1.000
_cell.angle_alpha   90.00
_cell.angle_beta   90.00
_cell.angle_gamma   90.00
#
_symmetry.space_group_name_H-M   'P 1'
#
loop_
_entity.id
_entity.type
_entity.pdbx_description
1 polymer ?
#
loop_
_entity_poly.entity_id
_entity_poly.type
_entity_poly.pdbx_seq_one_letter_code
_entity_poly.pdbx_strand_id
1 'polypeptide(L)'
;MGRLRFMTAMLGAMAWCVPVAAHASGHVPVPSSSQEFTSHEACRAMLQEAYDADRKQIAPMKRASNGDTHEVALETKGVESIGPQRARYEATVWFDNGRFDNKLQATETSHTFERHLRECWGKTLRVSGENGFTMSTWDP
;
A
#
# COMPACT_ATOMS: atom_id res chain seq x y z
N MET A 1 -29.48 -49.61 -49.96
CA MET A 1 -28.60 -50.36 -49.04
C MET A 1 -27.20 -49.77 -49.15
N GLY A 2 -26.64 -49.28 -48.04
CA GLY A 2 -25.30 -48.67 -47.98
C GLY A 2 -25.20 -47.73 -46.77
N ARG A 3 -24.83 -48.29 -45.62
CA ARG A 3 -24.82 -47.62 -44.30
C ARG A 3 -23.70 -46.59 -44.21
N LEU A 4 -24.04 -45.33 -43.92
CA LEU A 4 -23.08 -44.29 -43.53
C LEU A 4 -22.61 -44.57 -42.10
N ARG A 5 -21.31 -44.81 -41.92
CA ARG A 5 -20.66 -44.98 -40.61
C ARG A 5 -20.51 -43.61 -39.94
N PHE A 6 -21.23 -43.38 -38.85
CA PHE A 6 -20.95 -42.28 -37.92
C PHE A 6 -19.67 -42.60 -37.13
N MET A 7 -18.60 -41.85 -37.37
CA MET A 7 -17.42 -41.82 -36.51
C MET A 7 -17.63 -40.72 -35.47
N THR A 8 -17.92 -41.11 -34.24
CA THR A 8 -17.97 -40.23 -33.08
C THR A 8 -16.54 -39.83 -32.72
N ALA A 9 -16.12 -38.63 -33.11
CA ALA A 9 -14.89 -38.03 -32.62
C ALA A 9 -15.13 -37.47 -31.21
N MET A 10 -14.53 -38.09 -30.18
CA MET A 10 -14.41 -37.50 -28.85
C MET A 10 -13.54 -36.25 -28.95
N LEU A 11 -14.17 -35.07 -28.89
CA LEU A 11 -13.46 -33.82 -28.63
C LEU A 11 -13.02 -33.80 -27.17
N GLY A 12 -11.74 -34.12 -26.93
CA GLY A 12 -11.10 -33.93 -25.64
C GLY A 12 -11.00 -32.44 -25.32
N ALA A 13 -11.62 -32.02 -24.22
CA ALA A 13 -11.48 -30.67 -23.69
C ALA A 13 -10.07 -30.50 -23.10
N MET A 14 -9.16 -29.89 -23.87
CA MET A 14 -7.91 -29.36 -23.32
C MET A 14 -8.25 -28.15 -22.44
N ALA A 15 -8.31 -28.37 -21.13
CA ALA A 15 -8.36 -27.29 -20.15
C ALA A 15 -7.02 -26.54 -20.20
N TRP A 16 -6.97 -25.44 -20.95
CA TRP A 16 -5.88 -24.48 -20.87
C TRP A 16 -5.90 -23.84 -19.47
N CYS A 17 -5.04 -24.31 -18.58
CA CYS A 17 -4.64 -23.53 -17.41
C CYS A 17 -3.80 -22.36 -17.93
N VAL A 18 -4.47 -21.23 -18.20
CA VAL A 18 -3.77 -19.96 -18.45
C VAL A 18 -3.07 -19.60 -17.14
N PRO A 19 -1.73 -19.47 -17.10
CA PRO A 19 -1.06 -18.98 -15.91
C PRO A 19 -1.52 -17.55 -15.68
N VAL A 20 -2.35 -17.35 -14.66
CA VAL A 20 -2.57 -16.01 -14.12
C VAL A 20 -1.21 -15.60 -13.57
N ALA A 21 -0.57 -14.61 -14.20
CA ALA A 21 0.58 -13.94 -13.61
C ALA A 21 0.07 -13.35 -12.29
N ALA A 22 0.34 -14.07 -11.19
CA ALA A 22 0.05 -13.59 -9.84
C ALA A 22 1.07 -12.50 -9.57
N HIS A 23 0.74 -11.29 -10.01
CA HIS A 23 1.43 -10.08 -9.58
C HIS A 23 1.05 -9.88 -8.12
N ALA A 24 1.85 -10.42 -7.21
CA ALA A 24 1.54 -10.41 -5.79
C ALA A 24 1.74 -8.98 -5.28
N SER A 25 0.69 -8.17 -5.29
CA SER A 25 0.52 -7.14 -4.27
C SER A 25 0.00 -7.80 -2.99
N GLY A 26 0.33 -7.23 -1.84
CA GLY A 26 -0.07 -7.79 -0.55
C GLY A 26 -0.44 -6.70 0.44
N HIS A 27 -1.41 -7.00 1.29
CA HIS A 27 -1.93 -6.11 2.32
C HIS A 27 -2.10 -6.90 3.62
N VAL A 28 -1.64 -6.34 4.73
CA VAL A 28 -1.75 -6.91 6.07
C VAL A 28 -2.39 -5.85 6.96
N PRO A 29 -3.60 -6.10 7.51
CA PRO A 29 -4.27 -5.15 8.38
C PRO A 29 -3.50 -4.98 9.69
N VAL A 30 -3.38 -3.74 10.16
CA VAL A 30 -2.87 -3.43 11.48
C VAL A 30 -4.02 -3.57 12.48
N PRO A 31 -3.85 -4.31 13.59
CA PRO A 31 -4.89 -4.46 14.61
C PRO A 31 -5.39 -3.10 15.10
N SER A 32 -6.71 -2.96 15.16
CA SER A 32 -7.31 -1.71 15.62
C SER A 32 -7.11 -1.55 17.12
N SER A 33 -6.95 -0.30 17.56
CA SER A 33 -6.85 0.06 18.96
C SER A 33 -7.62 1.34 19.26
N SER A 34 -7.88 1.58 20.54
CA SER A 34 -8.58 2.76 21.01
C SER A 34 -7.90 3.30 22.24
N GLN A 35 -7.85 4.63 22.35
CA GLN A 35 -7.28 5.34 23.49
C GLN A 35 -8.20 6.48 23.89
N GLU A 36 -8.43 6.68 25.19
CA GLU A 36 -9.13 7.87 25.69
C GLU A 36 -8.15 8.96 26.10
N PHE A 37 -8.53 10.21 25.82
CA PHE A 37 -7.84 11.42 26.23
C PHE A 37 -8.68 12.21 27.24
N THR A 38 -8.09 13.26 27.81
CA THR A 38 -8.77 14.17 28.75
C THR A 38 -9.84 15.03 28.07
N SER A 39 -9.69 15.33 26.78
CA SER A 39 -10.60 16.15 26.01
C SER A 39 -10.54 15.83 24.51
N HIS A 40 -11.50 16.38 23.74
CA HIS A 40 -11.44 16.30 22.29
C HIS A 40 -10.20 17.02 21.72
N GLU A 41 -9.81 18.14 22.31
CA GLU A 41 -8.63 18.90 21.89
C GLU A 41 -7.34 18.09 22.09
N ALA A 42 -7.22 17.39 23.23
CA ALA A 42 -6.09 16.49 23.49
C ALA A 42 -6.04 15.33 22.48
N CYS A 43 -7.20 14.76 22.12
CA CYS A 43 -7.26 13.77 21.04
C CYS A 43 -6.80 14.38 19.71
N ARG A 44 -7.24 15.60 19.38
CA ARG A 44 -6.88 16.26 18.12
C ARG A 44 -5.40 16.63 18.06
N ALA A 45 -4.78 16.95 19.20
CA ALA A 45 -3.35 17.17 19.31
C ALA A 45 -2.56 15.91 18.92
N MET A 46 -3.02 14.71 19.30
CA MET A 46 -2.38 13.47 18.86
C MET A 46 -2.45 13.25 17.34
N LEU A 47 -3.54 13.67 16.69
CA LEU A 47 -3.62 13.62 15.22
C LEU A 47 -2.59 14.54 14.58
N GLN A 48 -2.37 15.71 15.19
CA GLN A 48 -1.37 16.67 14.72
C GLN A 48 0.06 16.16 14.96
N GLU A 49 0.35 15.59 16.13
CA GLU A 49 1.63 14.95 16.41
C GLU A 49 1.95 13.82 15.45
N ALA A 50 0.95 12.99 15.14
CA ALA A 50 1.06 11.94 14.14
C ALA A 50 1.42 12.50 12.75
N TYR A 51 0.70 13.54 12.31
CA TYR A 51 1.01 14.20 11.03
C TYR A 51 2.42 14.80 11.01
N ASP A 52 2.84 15.45 12.08
CA ASP A 52 4.18 16.05 12.18
C ASP A 52 5.28 14.99 12.26
N ALA A 53 5.01 13.82 12.85
CA ALA A 53 5.91 12.68 12.85
C ALA A 53 6.08 12.12 11.43
N ASP A 54 4.98 11.86 10.72
CA ASP A 54 5.01 11.29 9.37
C ASP A 54 5.68 12.25 8.38
N ARG A 55 5.46 13.57 8.51
CA ARG A 55 6.17 14.57 7.70
C ARG A 55 7.68 14.58 7.86
N LYS A 56 8.20 14.26 9.06
CA LYS A 56 9.65 14.21 9.31
C LYS A 56 10.32 13.01 8.62
N GLN A 57 9.54 11.99 8.25
CA GLN A 57 10.05 10.81 7.57
C GLN A 57 10.30 11.04 6.08
N ILE A 58 9.63 12.04 5.49
CA ILE A 58 9.74 12.34 4.06
C ILE A 58 11.20 12.55 3.67
N ALA A 59 11.63 11.77 2.68
CA ALA A 59 12.97 11.83 2.13
C ALA A 59 12.87 11.81 0.61
N PRO A 60 13.32 12.87 -0.09
CA PRO A 60 13.32 12.86 -1.54
C PRO A 60 14.24 11.74 -2.05
N MET A 61 14.00 11.29 -3.29
CA MET A 61 14.84 10.26 -3.91
C MET A 61 16.33 10.61 -3.81
N LYS A 62 17.10 9.68 -3.24
CA LYS A 62 18.57 9.73 -3.20
C LYS A 62 19.13 8.54 -3.96
N ARG A 63 20.18 8.79 -4.75
CA ARG A 63 20.92 7.74 -5.45
C ARG A 63 22.28 7.53 -4.79
N ALA A 64 22.57 6.29 -4.41
CA ALA A 64 23.86 5.88 -3.86
C ALA A 64 24.90 5.70 -4.98
N SER A 65 26.18 5.60 -4.60
CA SER A 65 27.28 5.44 -5.56
C SER A 65 27.23 4.14 -6.37
N ASN A 66 26.53 3.13 -5.87
CA ASN A 66 26.30 1.86 -6.56
C ASN A 66 25.08 1.88 -7.50
N GLY A 67 24.37 3.02 -7.60
CA GLY A 67 23.18 3.19 -8.44
C GLY A 67 21.85 2.93 -7.74
N ASP A 68 21.86 2.35 -6.53
CA ASP A 68 20.63 2.10 -5.76
C ASP A 68 19.94 3.41 -5.37
N THR A 69 18.61 3.38 -5.26
CA THR A 69 17.79 4.53 -4.89
C THR A 69 16.93 4.26 -3.67
N HIS A 70 16.62 5.32 -2.93
CA HIS A 70 15.69 5.28 -1.81
C HIS A 70 14.88 6.58 -1.77
N GLU A 71 13.57 6.46 -1.63
CA GLU A 71 12.62 7.56 -1.47
C GLU A 71 11.57 7.20 -0.39
N VAL A 72 11.17 8.22 0.37
CA VAL A 72 10.03 8.13 1.29
C VAL A 72 9.08 9.26 0.98
N ALA A 73 7.87 8.91 0.54
CA ALA A 73 6.82 9.86 0.20
C ALA A 73 5.64 9.76 1.18
N LEU A 74 4.97 10.89 1.42
CA LEU A 74 3.79 10.96 2.27
C LEU A 74 2.59 11.44 1.45
N GLU A 75 1.56 10.60 1.37
CA GLU A 75 0.26 10.95 0.80
C GLU A 75 -0.73 11.21 1.94
N THR A 76 -1.22 12.45 2.06
CA THR A 76 -2.18 12.81 3.10
C THR A 76 -2.91 14.12 2.81
N LYS A 77 -4.10 14.30 3.40
CA LYS A 77 -4.82 15.59 3.46
C LYS A 77 -4.49 16.40 4.73
N GLY A 78 -3.60 15.91 5.58
CA GLY A 78 -3.37 16.45 6.91
C GLY A 78 -4.51 16.11 7.87
N VAL A 79 -4.59 16.86 8.97
CA VAL A 79 -5.66 16.68 9.97
C VAL A 79 -6.94 17.37 9.48
N GLU A 80 -7.99 16.59 9.27
CA GLU A 80 -9.30 17.05 8.82
C GLU A 80 -10.27 17.16 10.01
N SER A 81 -11.02 18.26 10.09
CA SER A 81 -12.22 18.32 10.92
C SER A 81 -13.41 17.75 10.14
N ILE A 82 -14.03 16.70 10.67
CA ILE A 82 -15.15 15.99 10.02
C ILE A 82 -16.47 16.12 10.82
N GLY A 83 -16.49 17.01 11.82
CA GLY A 83 -17.67 17.34 12.62
C GLY A 83 -17.32 18.07 13.93
N PRO A 84 -18.32 18.51 14.72
CA PRO A 84 -18.09 19.35 15.91
C PRO A 84 -17.18 18.74 16.99
N GLN A 85 -17.13 17.40 17.07
CA GLN A 85 -16.22 16.66 17.96
C GLN A 85 -15.61 15.46 17.23
N ARG A 86 -15.40 15.60 15.92
CA ARG A 86 -14.81 14.55 15.11
C ARG A 86 -13.72 15.12 14.24
N ALA A 87 -12.57 14.46 14.30
CA ALA A 87 -11.42 14.80 13.47
C ALA A 87 -10.78 13.51 12.98
N ARG A 88 -10.11 13.58 11.83
CA ARG A 88 -9.45 12.43 11.22
C ARG A 88 -8.08 12.83 10.70
N TYR A 89 -7.16 11.90 10.79
CA TYR A 89 -5.91 11.90 10.07
C TYR A 89 -5.79 10.58 9.32
N GLU A 90 -5.66 10.67 8.00
CA GLU A 90 -5.43 9.56 7.11
C GLU A 90 -4.17 9.82 6.30
N ALA A 91 -3.27 8.85 6.27
CA ALA A 91 -2.01 8.96 5.56
C ALA A 91 -1.56 7.61 5.00
N THR A 92 -0.87 7.67 3.87
CA THR A 92 -0.08 6.55 3.34
C THR A 92 1.37 7.01 3.24
N VAL A 93 2.27 6.33 3.95
CA VAL A 93 3.71 6.50 3.81
C VAL A 93 4.22 5.46 2.81
N TRP A 94 4.80 5.92 1.72
CA TRP A 94 5.39 5.07 0.67
C TRP A 94 6.89 4.99 0.87
N PHE A 95 7.44 3.79 0.71
CA PHE A 95 8.87 3.51 0.72
C PHE A 95 9.24 2.85 -0.59
N ASP A 96 9.98 3.59 -1.41
CA ASP A 96 10.43 3.15 -2.73
C ASP A 96 11.93 2.87 -2.67
N ASN A 97 12.30 1.62 -2.91
CA ASN A 97 13.68 1.15 -2.82
C ASN A 97 14.09 0.57 -4.17
N GLY A 98 14.99 1.28 -4.86
CA GLY A 98 15.52 0.87 -6.14
C GLY A 98 16.85 0.14 -6.01
N ARG A 99 16.96 -1.01 -6.65
CA ARG A 99 18.20 -1.76 -6.81
C ARG A 99 18.67 -1.67 -8.25
N PHE A 100 19.88 -1.16 -8.47
CA PHE A 100 20.44 -1.09 -9.82
C PHE A 100 21.02 -2.43 -10.26
N ASP A 101 20.57 -2.94 -11.42
CA ASP A 101 21.12 -4.12 -12.08
C ASP A 101 22.06 -3.69 -13.22
N ASN A 102 23.37 -3.86 -12.98
CA ASN A 102 24.40 -3.54 -13.97
C ASN A 102 24.31 -4.37 -15.27
N LYS A 103 23.74 -5.57 -15.24
CA LYS A 103 23.60 -6.41 -16.45
C LYS A 103 22.45 -5.93 -17.31
N LEU A 104 21.35 -5.55 -16.67
CA LEU A 104 20.15 -5.07 -17.35
C LEU A 104 20.23 -3.57 -17.67
N GLN A 105 21.17 -2.84 -17.04
CA GLN A 105 21.24 -1.38 -17.10
C GLN A 105 19.88 -0.78 -16.77
N ALA A 106 19.30 -1.23 -15.65
CA ALA A 106 17.97 -0.84 -15.19
C ALA A 106 17.91 -0.91 -13.66
N THR A 107 17.02 -0.13 -13.06
CA THR A 107 16.70 -0.16 -11.64
C THR A 107 15.38 -0.87 -11.42
N GLU A 108 15.38 -1.94 -10.62
CA GLU A 108 14.15 -2.52 -10.07
C GLU A 108 13.75 -1.77 -8.81
N THR A 109 12.56 -1.20 -8.76
CA THR A 109 12.05 -0.48 -7.59
C THR A 109 10.98 -1.29 -6.90
N SER A 110 11.23 -1.69 -5.65
CA SER A 110 10.21 -2.26 -4.77
C SER A 110 9.43 -1.14 -4.07
N HIS A 111 8.10 -1.30 -4.00
CA HIS A 111 7.20 -0.31 -3.42
C HIS A 111 6.48 -0.93 -2.22
N THR A 112 6.77 -0.44 -1.02
CA THR A 112 6.04 -0.82 0.20
C THR A 112 5.35 0.40 0.78
N PHE A 113 4.27 0.18 1.53
CA PHE A 113 3.55 1.28 2.17
C PHE A 113 3.04 0.93 3.56
N GLU A 114 2.86 1.97 4.36
CA GLU A 114 2.13 1.95 5.62
C GLU A 114 0.98 2.94 5.53
N ARG A 115 -0.25 2.45 5.69
CA ARG A 115 -1.47 3.25 5.68
C ARG A 115 -2.00 3.38 7.10
N HIS A 116 -2.07 4.60 7.59
CA HIS A 116 -2.57 4.94 8.92
C HIS A 116 -3.95 5.58 8.83
N LEU A 117 -4.88 5.10 9.65
CA LEU A 117 -6.19 5.71 9.86
C LEU A 117 -6.35 6.02 11.35
N ARG A 118 -6.49 7.31 11.68
CA ARG A 118 -6.66 7.80 13.05
C ARG A 118 -7.87 8.72 13.10
N GLU A 119 -8.82 8.41 13.98
CA GLU A 119 -10.04 9.20 14.13
C GLU A 119 -10.32 9.54 15.59
N CYS A 120 -10.55 10.82 15.86
CA CYS A 120 -11.09 11.31 17.13
C CYS A 120 -12.62 11.32 17.10
N TRP A 121 -13.22 10.74 18.13
CA TRP A 121 -14.64 10.75 18.41
C TRP A 121 -14.84 11.28 19.83
N GLY A 122 -15.16 12.57 19.96
CA GLY A 122 -15.03 13.25 21.23
C GLY A 122 -13.59 13.16 21.73
N LYS A 123 -13.41 12.65 22.95
CA LYS A 123 -12.10 12.43 23.58
C LYS A 123 -11.44 11.07 23.22
N THR A 124 -12.08 10.25 22.40
CA THR A 124 -11.61 8.90 22.09
C THR A 124 -10.91 8.86 20.73
N LEU A 125 -9.66 8.44 20.71
CA LEU A 125 -8.91 8.13 19.50
C LEU A 125 -9.14 6.68 19.11
N ARG A 126 -9.47 6.43 17.85
CA ARG A 126 -9.46 5.11 17.21
C ARG A 126 -8.32 5.07 16.21
N VAL A 127 -7.53 4.01 16.26
CA VAL A 127 -6.41 3.78 15.35
C VAL A 127 -6.62 2.47 14.62
N SER A 128 -6.45 2.48 13.31
CA SER A 128 -6.39 1.30 12.45
C SER A 128 -5.49 1.59 11.26
N GLY A 129 -5.30 0.61 10.39
CA GLY A 129 -4.45 0.79 9.22
C GLY A 129 -4.14 -0.52 8.52
N GLU A 130 -3.20 -0.46 7.60
CA GLU A 130 -2.65 -1.62 6.92
C GLU A 130 -1.23 -1.33 6.46
N ASN A 131 -0.44 -2.39 6.33
CA ASN A 131 0.86 -2.34 5.66
C ASN A 131 0.77 -3.17 4.39
N GLY A 132 1.51 -2.81 3.36
CA GLY A 132 1.46 -3.57 2.13
C GLY A 132 2.60 -3.28 1.17
N PHE A 133 2.48 -3.87 -0.01
CA PHE A 133 3.41 -3.71 -1.10
C PHE A 133 2.70 -3.87 -2.44
N THR A 134 3.23 -3.19 -3.45
CA THR A 134 2.80 -3.38 -4.84
C THR A 134 3.88 -4.13 -5.61
N MET A 135 3.53 -4.54 -6.83
CA MET A 135 4.52 -5.10 -7.76
C MET A 135 5.65 -4.09 -8.01
N SER A 136 6.88 -4.60 -8.12
CA SER A 136 8.05 -3.78 -8.48
C SER A 136 7.89 -3.12 -9.85
N THR A 137 8.46 -1.94 -10.01
CA THR A 137 8.62 -1.28 -11.30
C THR A 137 10.07 -1.36 -11.79
N TRP A 138 10.28 -1.10 -13.07
CA TRP A 138 11.60 -1.12 -13.70
C TRP A 138 11.83 0.14 -14.50
N ASP A 139 12.88 0.87 -14.17
CA ASP A 139 13.30 2.09 -14.86
C ASP A 139 14.66 1.87 -15.54
N PRO A 140 14.87 2.32 -16.80
CA PRO A 140 16.18 2.27 -17.47
C PRO A 140 17.25 3.14 -16.81
#